data_AF-A0A1R0GMJ4-F1
#
_entry.id   AF-A0A1R0GMJ4-F1
#
_cell.length_a   1.000
_cell.length_b   1.000
_cell.length_c   1.000
_cell.angle_alpha   90.00
_cell.angle_beta   90.00
_cell.angle_gamma   90.00
#
_symmetry.space_group_name_H-M   'P 1'
#
loop_
_entity.id
_entity.type
_entity.pdbx_description
1 polymer ?
#
loop_
_entity_poly.entity_id
_entity_poly.type
_entity_poly.pdbx_seq_one_letter_code
_entity_poly.pdbx_strand_id
1 'polypeptide(L)'
;MSDLEGTKLDEIYISELLDQIMGDEFYVKLEDDSEYQVAKDLIELYRLCIKGDFSMADRLQMEREKLGNASKLALCQSKGDPEESEEGEGRDSEMEED
;
A
#
# COMPACT_ATOMS: atom_id res chain seq x y z
N MET A 1 -2.84 -28.85 -16.54
CA MET A 1 -2.27 -28.67 -15.20
C MET A 1 -3.40 -28.14 -14.36
N SER A 2 -3.88 -28.97 -13.43
CA SER A 2 -5.18 -28.85 -12.79
C SER A 2 -4.95 -28.60 -11.32
N ASP A 3 -4.67 -27.36 -10.94
CA ASP A 3 -4.46 -26.96 -9.55
C ASP A 3 -5.40 -25.80 -9.17
N LEU A 4 -6.70 -25.97 -9.46
CA LEU A 4 -7.75 -25.03 -9.01
C LEU A 4 -8.79 -25.72 -8.10
N GLU A 5 -8.41 -26.80 -7.44
CA GLU A 5 -9.18 -27.37 -6.33
C GLU A 5 -8.56 -26.96 -5.00
N GLY A 6 -9.10 -25.87 -4.44
CA GLY A 6 -9.32 -25.78 -3.00
C GLY A 6 -8.10 -25.59 -2.09
N THR A 7 -7.10 -24.80 -2.47
CA THR A 7 -6.15 -24.31 -1.46
C THR A 7 -6.89 -23.38 -0.52
N LYS A 8 -7.15 -23.85 0.69
CA LYS A 8 -7.76 -23.05 1.75
C LYS A 8 -6.82 -21.88 2.06
N LEU A 9 -7.20 -20.68 1.62
CA LEU A 9 -6.49 -19.45 1.95
C LEU A 9 -6.70 -19.15 3.43
N ASP A 10 -5.79 -19.63 4.26
CA ASP A 10 -5.73 -19.31 5.68
C ASP A 10 -4.43 -18.59 6.04
N GLU A 11 -4.35 -18.16 7.29
CA GLU A 11 -3.27 -17.33 7.80
C GLU A 11 -1.90 -18.02 7.65
N ILE A 12 -1.84 -19.36 7.77
CA ILE A 12 -0.61 -20.14 7.62
C ILE A 12 -0.17 -20.15 6.16
N TYR A 13 -1.09 -20.45 5.23
CA TYR A 13 -0.76 -20.49 3.81
C TYR A 13 -0.21 -19.15 3.31
N ILE A 14 -0.85 -18.03 3.70
CA ILE A 14 -0.40 -16.70 3.28
C ILE A 14 0.95 -16.36 3.94
N SER A 15 1.17 -16.74 5.19
CA SER A 15 2.43 -16.53 5.90
C SER A 15 3.60 -17.25 5.21
N GLU A 16 3.42 -18.53 4.86
CA GLU A 16 4.44 -19.32 4.16
C GLU A 16 4.73 -18.76 2.77
N LEU A 17 3.69 -18.29 2.07
CA LEU A 17 3.86 -17.62 0.78
C LEU A 17 4.65 -16.31 0.91
N LEU A 18 4.39 -15.51 1.95
CA LEU A 18 5.13 -14.28 2.20
C LEU A 18 6.60 -14.55 2.52
N ASP A 19 6.89 -15.53 3.38
CA ASP A 19 8.27 -15.92 3.70
C ASP A 19 9.01 -16.43 2.46
N GLN A 20 8.34 -17.25 1.63
CA GLN A 20 8.92 -17.73 0.37
C GLN A 20 9.27 -16.56 -0.56
N ILE A 21 8.37 -15.60 -0.76
CA ILE A 21 8.63 -14.43 -1.61
C ILE A 21 9.80 -13.60 -1.07
N MET A 22 9.86 -13.39 0.26
CA MET A 22 10.96 -12.64 0.87
C MET A 22 12.30 -13.37 0.69
N GLY A 23 12.30 -14.70 0.75
CA GLY A 23 13.48 -15.53 0.50
C GLY A 23 13.92 -15.56 -0.96
N ASP A 24 12.98 -15.76 -1.89
CA ASP A 24 13.27 -15.98 -3.31
C ASP A 24 13.56 -14.66 -4.06
N GLU A 25 12.72 -13.63 -3.88
CA GLU A 25 12.85 -12.36 -4.60
C GLU A 25 13.77 -11.36 -3.90
N PHE A 26 13.73 -11.31 -2.57
CA PHE A 26 14.44 -10.29 -1.80
C PHE A 26 15.69 -10.83 -1.10
N TYR A 27 15.90 -12.15 -1.07
CA TYR A 27 16.98 -12.80 -0.34
C TYR A 27 17.02 -12.40 1.14
N VAL A 28 15.85 -12.11 1.70
CA VAL A 28 15.64 -11.70 3.09
C VAL A 28 14.92 -12.84 3.82
N LYS A 29 15.41 -13.15 5.02
CA LYS A 29 14.74 -14.06 5.93
C LYS A 29 14.03 -13.25 7.00
N LEU A 30 12.75 -13.52 7.21
CA LEU A 30 12.00 -12.95 8.32
C LEU A 30 12.21 -13.84 9.56
N GLU A 31 12.53 -13.23 10.70
CA GLU A 31 12.81 -13.95 11.96
C GLU A 31 11.94 -13.44 13.12
N ASP A 32 11.05 -12.49 12.84
CA ASP A 32 10.24 -11.78 13.81
C ASP A 32 8.73 -12.10 13.72
N ASP A 33 8.36 -13.16 12.98
CA ASP A 33 6.97 -13.55 12.68
C ASP A 33 6.16 -12.41 12.01
N SER A 34 6.81 -11.45 11.35
CA SER A 34 6.12 -10.32 10.71
C SER A 34 5.21 -10.78 9.56
N GLU A 35 5.63 -11.81 8.82
CA GLU A 35 4.85 -12.50 7.79
C GLU A 35 3.51 -13.00 8.30
N TYR A 36 3.48 -13.56 9.52
CA TYR A 36 2.26 -14.12 10.09
C TYR A 36 1.29 -13.03 10.52
N GLN A 37 1.80 -11.92 11.06
CA GLN A 37 0.95 -10.78 11.42
C GLN A 37 0.30 -10.16 10.17
N VAL A 38 1.08 -9.99 9.10
CA VAL A 38 0.55 -9.48 7.84
C VAL A 38 -0.48 -10.45 7.23
N ALA A 39 -0.22 -11.76 7.27
CA ALA A 39 -1.14 -12.77 6.79
C ALA A 39 -2.49 -12.72 7.54
N LYS A 40 -2.46 -12.53 8.86
CA LYS A 40 -3.66 -12.39 9.68
C LYS A 40 -4.48 -11.14 9.29
N ASP A 41 -3.82 -10.00 9.12
CA ASP A 41 -4.47 -8.75 8.73
C ASP A 41 -5.13 -8.87 7.34
N LEU A 42 -4.49 -9.56 6.40
CA LEU A 42 -5.03 -9.81 5.06
C LEU A 42 -6.28 -10.69 5.09
N ILE A 43 -6.27 -11.77 5.88
CA ILE A 43 -7.44 -12.64 6.04
C ILE A 43 -8.58 -11.92 6.74
N GLU A 44 -8.30 -11.09 7.76
CA GLU A 44 -9.31 -10.27 8.42
C GLU A 44 -9.95 -9.30 7.43
N LEU A 45 -9.14 -8.59 6.65
CA LEU A 45 -9.62 -7.67 5.61
C LEU A 45 -10.50 -8.41 4.58
N TYR A 46 -10.08 -9.58 4.12
CA TYR A 46 -10.87 -10.41 3.21
C TYR A 46 -12.24 -10.80 3.81
N ARG A 47 -12.25 -11.23 5.08
CA ARG A 47 -13.49 -11.57 5.81
C ARG A 47 -14.42 -10.37 5.99
N LEU A 48 -13.87 -9.18 6.23
CA LEU A 48 -14.64 -7.94 6.34
C LEU A 48 -15.25 -7.52 5.00
N CYS A 49 -14.49 -7.63 3.91
CA CYS A 49 -14.98 -7.38 2.55
C CYS A 49 -16.14 -8.30 2.17
N ILE A 50 -16.10 -9.59 2.54
CA ILE A 50 -17.23 -10.51 2.30
C ILE A 50 -18.49 -10.07 3.07
N LYS A 51 -18.32 -9.51 4.26
CA LYS A 51 -19.43 -8.98 5.08
C LYS A 51 -19.94 -7.61 4.59
N GLY A 52 -19.25 -6.98 3.65
CA GLY A 52 -19.54 -5.62 3.19
C GLY A 52 -19.12 -4.53 4.19
N ASP A 53 -18.26 -4.87 5.15
CA ASP A 53 -17.69 -3.89 6.09
C ASP A 53 -16.32 -3.44 5.56
N PHE A 54 -16.23 -2.17 5.15
CA PHE A 54 -15.01 -1.58 4.61
C PHE A 54 -14.31 -0.65 5.63
N SER A 55 -14.76 -0.62 6.88
CA SER A 55 -14.24 0.29 7.91
C SER A 55 -12.73 0.14 8.14
N MET A 56 -12.21 -1.09 8.06
CA MET A 56 -10.77 -1.36 8.17
C MET A 56 -10.00 -0.80 6.98
N ALA A 57 -10.52 -0.98 5.76
CA ALA A 57 -9.89 -0.45 4.54
C ALA A 57 -9.86 1.08 4.57
N ASP A 58 -10.98 1.72 4.94
CA ASP A 58 -11.09 3.17 5.05
C ASP A 58 -10.12 3.72 6.11
N ARG A 59 -10.02 3.07 7.27
CA ARG A 59 -9.07 3.45 8.32
C ARG A 59 -7.62 3.38 7.82
N LEU A 60 -7.24 2.29 7.17
CA LEU A 60 -5.90 2.10 6.62
C LEU A 60 -5.60 3.15 5.53
N GLN A 61 -6.58 3.49 4.70
CA GLN A 61 -6.45 4.57 3.72
C GLN A 61 -6.21 5.92 4.39
N MET A 62 -7.00 6.27 5.40
CA MET A 62 -6.83 7.53 6.13
C MET A 62 -5.47 7.60 6.85
N GLU A 63 -4.99 6.49 7.43
CA GLU A 63 -3.67 6.42 8.06
C GLU A 63 -2.55 6.63 7.04
N ARG A 64 -2.66 6.01 5.85
CA ARG A 64 -1.73 6.22 4.74
C ARG A 64 -1.71 7.68 4.28
N GLU A 65 -2.87 8.32 4.14
CA GLU A 65 -2.97 9.72 3.70
C GLU A 65 -2.35 10.68 4.73
N LYS A 66 -2.56 10.44 6.03
CA LYS A 66 -1.90 11.19 7.10
C LYS A 66 -0.37 11.06 7.03
N LEU A 67 0.14 9.86 6.77
CA LEU A 67 1.58 9.61 6.67
C LEU A 67 2.21 10.18 5.37
N GLY A 68 1.47 10.14 4.27
CA GLY A 68 1.87 10.73 2.98
C GLY A 68 2.03 12.26 3.04
N ASN A 69 1.21 12.93 3.86
CA ASN A 69 1.33 14.37 4.10
C ASN A 69 2.47 14.72 5.07
N ALA A 70 2.80 13.84 6.02
CA ALA A 70 3.95 14.03 6.91
C ALA A 70 5.30 13.85 6.20
N SER A 71 5.37 12.95 5.21
CA SER A 71 6.62 12.65 4.48
C SER A 71 7.02 13.76 3.48
N LYS A 72 6.05 14.53 2.96
CA LYS A 72 6.34 15.72 2.13
C LYS A 72 6.94 16.88 2.93
N LEU A 73 6.66 16.96 4.24
CA LEU A 73 7.22 17.99 5.13
C LEU A 73 8.64 17.65 5.61
N ALA A 74 9.02 16.37 5.64
CA ALA A 74 10.34 15.93 6.08
C ALA A 74 11.45 16.13 5.01
N LEU A 75 11.10 16.27 3.73
CA LEU A 75 12.07 16.51 2.65
C LEU A 75 12.47 17.99 2.51
N CYS A 76 11.76 18.92 3.16
CA CYS A 76 12.02 20.36 3.07
C CYS A 76 12.96 20.91 4.16
N GLN A 77 13.62 20.06 4.97
CA GLN A 77 14.55 20.52 6.01
C GLN A 77 16.05 20.38 5.65
N SER A 78 16.39 19.98 4.42
CA SER A 78 17.74 20.20 3.89
C SER A 78 17.83 21.60 3.28
N LYS A 79 18.42 22.51 4.06
CA LYS A 79 18.91 23.85 3.68
C LYS A 79 19.08 24.11 2.17
N GLY A 80 18.39 25.12 1.64
CA GLY A 80 18.77 25.79 0.39
C GLY A 80 17.63 26.55 -0.28
N ASP A 81 17.65 27.88 -0.13
CA ASP A 81 17.05 28.92 -0.98
C ASP A 81 15.51 29.14 -0.99
N PRO A 82 15.01 30.38 -0.74
CA PRO A 82 13.61 30.74 -0.91
C PRO A 82 13.42 31.50 -2.24
N GLU A 83 13.04 30.82 -3.32
CA GLU A 83 12.55 31.49 -4.52
C GLU A 83 11.22 30.85 -4.97
N GLU A 84 10.18 31.68 -4.84
CA GLU A 84 8.88 31.70 -5.52
C GLU A 84 8.16 30.37 -5.85
N SER A 85 7.17 30.04 -4.99
CA SER A 85 5.96 29.33 -5.42
C SER A 85 5.10 30.27 -6.27
N GLU A 86 5.16 30.14 -7.60
CA GLU A 86 4.07 30.59 -8.46
C GLU A 86 3.00 29.48 -8.55
N GLU A 87 1.93 29.68 -7.78
CA GLU A 87 0.66 28.98 -7.96
C GLU A 87 0.02 29.44 -9.28
N GLY A 88 0.04 28.57 -10.29
CA GLY A 88 -0.59 28.81 -11.59
C GLY A 88 -1.68 27.79 -11.89
N GLU A 89 -2.89 28.05 -11.39
CA GLU A 89 -4.12 27.36 -11.73
C GLU A 89 -4.35 27.28 -13.26
N GLY A 90 -4.90 26.15 -13.70
CA GLY A 90 -5.05 25.85 -15.12
C GLY A 90 -6.01 26.74 -15.91
N ARG A 91 -5.88 26.66 -17.24
CA ARG A 91 -6.98 26.84 -18.20
C ARG A 91 -6.63 26.22 -19.56
N ASP A 92 -7.44 25.21 -19.88
CA ASP A 92 -7.74 24.67 -21.20
C ASP A 92 -8.20 25.77 -22.18
N SER A 93 -7.66 25.81 -23.39
CA SER A 93 -8.20 26.53 -24.56
C SER A 93 -7.51 26.04 -25.84
N GLU A 94 -8.18 25.11 -26.52
CA GLU A 94 -7.97 24.73 -27.92
C GLU A 94 -7.91 25.97 -28.84
N MET A 95 -6.95 26.05 -29.75
CA MET A 95 -6.98 26.99 -30.89
C MET A 95 -6.94 26.22 -32.20
N GLU A 96 -8.06 26.33 -32.92
CA GLU A 96 -8.26 25.96 -34.32
C GLU A 96 -7.35 26.80 -35.24
N GLU A 97 -6.70 26.15 -36.21
CA GLU A 97 -6.00 26.78 -37.34
C GLU A 97 -7.02 27.12 -38.44
N ASP A 98 -7.04 28.38 -38.90
CA ASP A 98 -7.60 28.82 -40.18
C ASP A 98 -6.46 29.48 -40.99
#